data_AF-A0A8H7R5L3-F1
#
_entry.id   AF-A0A8H7R5L3-F1
#
_cell.length_a   1.000
_cell.length_b   1.000
_cell.length_c   1.000
_cell.angle_alpha   90.00
_cell.angle_beta   90.00
_cell.angle_gamma   90.00
#
_symmetry.space_group_name_H-M   'P 1'
#
loop_
_entity.id
_entity.type
_entity.pdbx_description
1 polymer ?
#
loop_
_entity_poly.entity_id
_entity_poly.type
_entity_poly.pdbx_seq_one_letter_code
_entity_poly.pdbx_strand_id
1 'polypeptide(L)'
;MLGPDPNRELLKDSTRLAAFLQECLALGSLRGFKHFESFVRGREELVLCIYTNNYIPKNSVLMPKDVLNKYYSRNKLFQWQSPDSQSPLDEDFRQEKNKIMFLVAGYAKYRCPYVWLRSHHEQLIRAQPGQLEEDDNPLQLQKTNEWKTNNVSLWEMVAEILLMTSNPKNPFQLDFDYIDKLPVEESVLLTGSLLAFLENVWVQADPNINFVNDLYAEIQMLQSKHIENMYFYSLKNQMNGRVLDVSEGSLEDSAEIIVYSQKSGDCLNQLWRYEDGYLINVYSAKALDISGGEMEPESAIIQYAQKSPEEAANQKWEIDEEGYICCAARPDLVLDIGGREDEDGAAVILYEKREGEIASNQRWILEEYSG
;
A
#
# COMPACT_ATOMS: atom_id res chain seq x y z
N MET A 1 18.10 37.97 37.81
CA MET A 1 17.69 36.93 36.82
C MET A 1 16.51 37.50 36.06
N LEU A 2 16.72 37.89 34.81
CA LEU A 2 15.60 38.16 33.88
C LEU A 2 14.93 36.81 33.64
N GLY A 3 13.60 36.74 33.76
CA GLY A 3 12.83 35.53 33.45
C GLY A 3 13.03 35.10 31.98
N PRO A 4 12.53 33.91 31.60
CA PRO A 4 12.57 33.48 30.20
C PRO A 4 11.96 34.55 29.30
N ASP A 5 12.63 34.86 28.18
CA ASP A 5 12.15 35.84 27.21
C ASP A 5 10.83 35.33 26.59
N PRO A 6 9.70 36.04 26.79
CA PRO A 6 8.41 35.60 26.26
C PRO A 6 8.42 35.48 24.72
N ASN A 7 9.28 36.22 24.01
CA ASN A 7 9.42 36.05 22.56
C ASN A 7 10.06 34.72 22.18
N ARG A 8 10.94 34.18 23.03
CA ARG A 8 11.58 32.88 22.83
C ARG A 8 10.60 31.72 23.02
N GLU A 9 9.68 31.84 23.99
CA GLU A 9 8.58 30.87 24.16
C GLU A 9 7.60 30.93 22.99
N LEU A 10 7.26 32.13 22.50
CA LEU A 10 6.40 32.31 21.32
C LEU A 10 6.97 31.68 20.05
N LEU A 11 8.27 31.86 19.78
CA LEU A 11 8.96 31.23 18.65
C LEU A 11 8.96 29.70 18.78
N LYS A 12 9.11 29.18 20.01
CA LYS A 12 9.10 27.74 20.30
C LYS A 12 7.72 27.14 20.01
N ASP A 13 6.65 27.75 20.48
CA ASP A 13 5.28 27.26 20.25
C ASP A 13 4.89 27.30 18.78
N SER A 14 5.26 28.36 18.05
CA SER A 14 5.01 28.44 16.62
C SER A 14 5.75 27.35 15.84
N THR A 15 6.99 27.04 16.22
CA THR A 15 7.79 25.98 15.57
C THR A 15 7.19 24.60 15.85
N ARG A 16 6.77 24.37 17.10
CA ARG A 16 6.12 23.10 17.50
C ARG A 16 4.77 22.91 16.82
N LEU A 17 3.99 23.98 16.68
CA LEU A 17 2.72 23.95 15.96
C LEU A 17 2.94 23.65 14.48
N ALA A 18 3.96 24.24 13.86
CA ALA A 18 4.31 23.93 12.47
C ALA A 18 4.69 22.45 12.29
N ALA A 19 5.47 21.87 13.21
CA ALA A 19 5.79 20.44 13.20
C ALA A 19 4.53 19.58 13.35
N PHE A 20 3.64 19.92 14.28
CA PHE A 20 2.35 19.26 14.45
C PHE A 20 1.50 19.28 13.16
N LEU A 21 1.44 20.41 12.45
CA LEU A 21 0.71 20.51 11.17
C LEU A 21 1.35 19.66 10.06
N GLN A 22 2.67 19.47 10.07
CA GLN A 22 3.34 18.53 9.16
C GLN A 22 2.97 17.07 9.51
N GLU A 23 2.88 16.73 10.78
CA GLU A 23 2.39 15.42 11.22
C GLU A 23 0.94 15.19 10.79
N CYS A 24 0.08 16.21 10.87
CA CYS A 24 -1.29 16.14 10.34
C CYS A 24 -1.31 15.87 8.84
N LEU A 25 -0.45 16.55 8.07
CA LEU A 25 -0.34 16.32 6.63
C LEU A 25 0.13 14.90 6.31
N ALA A 26 1.14 14.42 7.02
CA ALA A 26 1.68 13.08 6.86
C ALA A 26 0.60 12.03 7.15
N LEU A 27 0.00 12.05 8.35
CA LEU A 27 -1.02 11.08 8.74
C LEU A 27 -2.28 11.16 7.88
N GLY A 28 -2.76 12.36 7.56
CA GLY A 28 -3.94 12.56 6.71
C GLY A 28 -3.80 12.05 5.28
N SER A 29 -2.56 11.82 4.83
CA SER A 29 -2.25 11.23 3.52
C SER A 29 -2.13 9.71 3.56
N LEU A 30 -2.15 9.08 4.74
CA LEU A 30 -2.04 7.63 4.89
C LEU A 30 -3.41 6.94 4.87
N ARG A 31 -3.42 5.67 4.46
CA ARG A 31 -4.57 4.76 4.46
C ARG A 31 -4.13 3.38 4.92
N GLY A 32 -5.07 2.44 5.07
CA GLY A 32 -4.78 1.05 5.43
C GLY A 32 -4.69 0.79 6.93
N PHE A 33 -5.22 1.66 7.79
CA PHE A 33 -5.40 1.36 9.22
C PHE A 33 -6.73 0.64 9.45
N LYS A 34 -6.72 -0.34 10.35
CA LYS A 34 -7.88 -1.19 10.64
C LYS A 34 -8.96 -0.51 11.49
N HIS A 35 -8.57 0.47 12.28
CA HIS A 35 -9.44 1.11 13.28
C HIS A 35 -9.93 2.50 12.88
N PHE A 36 -9.25 3.15 11.94
CA PHE A 36 -9.58 4.50 11.53
C PHE A 36 -9.17 4.80 10.10
N GLU A 37 -9.69 5.89 9.58
CA GLU A 37 -9.09 6.63 8.47
C GLU A 37 -8.92 8.08 8.89
N SER A 38 -8.07 8.80 8.15
CA SER A 38 -7.91 10.23 8.38
C SER A 38 -7.66 10.97 7.08
N PHE A 39 -8.02 12.24 7.03
CA PHE A 39 -7.74 13.10 5.90
C PHE A 39 -7.60 14.55 6.34
N VAL A 40 -6.78 15.31 5.60
CA VAL A 40 -6.59 16.72 5.88
C VAL A 40 -7.80 17.50 5.38
N ARG A 41 -8.30 18.44 6.19
CA ARG A 41 -9.29 19.45 5.80
C ARG A 41 -8.64 20.83 5.84
N GLY A 42 -8.36 21.40 4.67
CA GLY A 42 -7.64 22.67 4.58
C GLY A 42 -6.15 22.55 4.95
N ARG A 43 -5.61 23.51 5.70
CA ARG A 43 -4.18 23.56 6.07
C ARG A 43 -3.89 23.33 7.54
N GLU A 44 -4.91 23.39 8.38
CA GLU A 44 -4.77 23.44 9.84
C GLU A 44 -5.55 22.33 10.55
N GLU A 45 -6.25 21.46 9.80
CA GLU A 45 -7.17 20.49 10.36
C GLU A 45 -6.96 19.09 9.77
N LEU A 46 -6.99 18.10 10.66
CA LEU A 46 -7.04 16.69 10.36
C LEU A 46 -8.40 16.15 10.83
N VAL A 47 -9.13 15.51 9.93
CA VAL A 47 -10.33 14.75 10.29
C VAL A 47 -9.91 13.31 10.56
N LEU A 48 -10.27 12.80 11.73
CA LEU A 48 -10.02 11.44 12.18
C LEU A 48 -11.36 10.70 12.28
N CYS A 49 -11.53 9.63 11.53
CA CYS A 49 -12.76 8.86 11.43
C CYS A 49 -12.53 7.45 12.00
N ILE A 50 -13.14 7.14 13.14
CA ILE A 50 -12.97 5.85 13.81
C ILE A 50 -14.10 4.91 13.41
N TYR A 51 -13.77 3.72 12.94
CA TYR A 51 -14.77 2.75 12.49
C TYR A 51 -15.55 2.14 13.66
N THR A 52 -16.86 2.01 13.51
CA THR A 52 -17.77 1.33 14.45
C THR A 52 -18.42 0.10 13.79
N ASN A 53 -19.01 -0.79 14.61
CA ASN A 53 -19.88 -1.88 14.16
C ASN A 53 -19.28 -2.87 13.13
N ASN A 54 -18.00 -3.26 13.28
CA ASN A 54 -17.30 -4.15 12.34
C ASN A 54 -17.32 -3.64 10.88
N TYR A 55 -17.41 -2.33 10.70
CA TYR A 55 -17.36 -1.72 9.37
C TYR A 55 -16.04 -2.06 8.68
N ILE A 56 -16.14 -2.68 7.50
CA ILE A 56 -15.01 -2.94 6.63
C ILE A 56 -14.91 -1.75 5.66
N PRO A 57 -13.80 -1.00 5.67
CA PRO A 57 -13.60 0.12 4.76
C PRO A 57 -13.69 -0.34 3.30
N LYS A 58 -14.26 0.51 2.45
CA LYS A 58 -14.23 0.25 1.00
C LYS A 58 -12.81 0.45 0.50
N ASN A 59 -12.42 -0.33 -0.50
CA ASN A 59 -11.13 -0.16 -1.15
C ASN A 59 -11.08 1.24 -1.81
N SER A 60 -10.23 2.10 -1.28
CA SER A 60 -9.91 3.42 -1.84
C SER A 60 -8.52 3.42 -2.43
N VAL A 61 -8.26 4.28 -3.40
CA VAL A 61 -6.92 4.53 -3.92
C VAL A 61 -6.51 5.98 -3.66
N LEU A 62 -5.25 6.20 -3.29
CA LEU A 62 -4.65 7.52 -3.10
C LEU A 62 -4.20 8.12 -4.44
N MET A 63 -3.81 7.28 -5.40
CA MET A 63 -3.43 7.75 -6.73
C MET A 63 -4.65 8.28 -7.50
N PRO A 64 -4.52 9.42 -8.22
CA PRO A 64 -5.58 9.90 -9.09
C PRO A 64 -5.96 8.84 -10.12
N LYS A 65 -7.26 8.69 -10.38
CA LYS A 65 -7.76 7.74 -11.41
C LYS A 65 -7.10 7.94 -12.76
N ASP A 66 -6.76 9.17 -13.14
CA ASP A 66 -6.08 9.45 -14.40
C ASP A 66 -4.65 8.89 -14.47
N VAL A 67 -3.98 8.75 -13.32
CA VAL A 67 -2.69 8.08 -13.22
C VAL A 67 -2.91 6.58 -13.34
N LEU A 68 -3.84 6.01 -12.54
CA LEU A 68 -4.11 4.58 -12.54
C LEU A 68 -4.71 4.06 -13.86
N ASN A 69 -5.50 4.87 -14.58
CA ASN A 69 -6.05 4.56 -15.90
C ASN A 69 -4.96 4.29 -16.95
N LYS A 70 -3.71 4.71 -16.71
CA LYS A 70 -2.57 4.40 -17.58
C LYS A 70 -2.04 2.98 -17.39
N TYR A 71 -2.32 2.36 -16.25
CA TYR A 71 -1.74 1.07 -15.85
C TYR A 71 -2.80 -0.03 -15.71
N TYR A 72 -4.07 0.34 -15.47
CA TYR A 72 -5.15 -0.60 -15.20
C TYR A 72 -6.37 -0.39 -16.13
N SER A 73 -6.95 -1.50 -16.59
CA SER A 73 -8.19 -1.49 -17.38
C SER A 73 -9.36 -0.94 -16.56
N ARG A 74 -10.26 -0.17 -17.18
CA ARG A 74 -11.42 0.47 -16.53
C ARG A 74 -12.23 -0.48 -15.64
N ASN A 75 -12.34 -1.75 -16.02
CA ASN A 75 -13.08 -2.76 -15.26
C ASN A 75 -12.49 -3.05 -13.87
N LYS A 76 -11.16 -3.03 -13.71
CA LYS A 76 -10.46 -3.23 -12.42
C LYS A 76 -10.60 -2.00 -11.52
N LEU A 77 -10.65 -0.81 -12.12
CA LEU A 77 -10.79 0.49 -11.43
C LEU A 77 -12.17 0.74 -10.81
N PHE A 78 -13.23 0.06 -11.24
CA PHE A 78 -14.54 0.19 -10.60
C PHE A 78 -14.56 -0.37 -9.18
N GLN A 79 -13.60 -1.22 -8.82
CA GLN A 79 -13.45 -1.75 -7.46
C GLN A 79 -12.90 -0.69 -6.49
N TRP A 80 -12.31 0.40 -7.00
CA TRP A 80 -11.64 1.43 -6.20
C TRP A 80 -12.35 2.78 -6.25
N GLN A 81 -12.68 3.30 -5.07
CA GLN A 81 -13.17 4.67 -4.94
C GLN A 81 -11.98 5.65 -4.95
N SER A 82 -12.10 6.71 -5.73
CA SER A 82 -11.17 7.84 -5.61
C SER A 82 -11.53 8.65 -4.39
N PRO A 83 -10.58 9.40 -3.82
CA PRO A 83 -10.89 10.36 -2.77
C PRO A 83 -11.91 11.36 -3.31
N ASP A 84 -12.96 11.63 -2.54
CA ASP A 84 -13.95 12.63 -2.91
C ASP A 84 -13.25 13.99 -3.07
N SER A 85 -13.51 14.66 -4.19
CA SER A 85 -12.91 15.95 -4.51
C SER A 85 -13.35 17.10 -3.60
N GLN A 86 -14.39 16.89 -2.79
CA GLN A 86 -14.90 17.86 -1.83
C GLN A 86 -14.66 17.36 -0.41
N SER A 87 -14.05 18.20 0.42
CA SER A 87 -14.00 17.97 1.87
C SER A 87 -15.43 17.95 2.40
N PRO A 88 -15.87 16.89 3.10
CA PRO A 88 -17.24 16.81 3.60
C PRO A 88 -17.56 17.93 4.58
N LEU A 89 -18.83 18.36 4.60
CA LEU A 89 -19.33 19.33 5.55
C LEU A 89 -19.60 18.66 6.90
N ASP A 90 -19.65 19.46 7.97
CA ASP A 90 -19.94 18.93 9.31
C ASP A 90 -21.33 18.26 9.39
N GLU A 91 -22.28 18.66 8.54
CA GLU A 91 -23.59 17.99 8.43
C GLU A 91 -23.48 16.57 7.87
N ASP A 92 -22.57 16.32 6.94
CA ASP A 92 -22.33 15.00 6.36
C ASP A 92 -21.80 14.04 7.43
N PHE A 93 -20.95 14.54 8.32
CA PHE A 93 -20.40 13.76 9.44
C PHE A 93 -21.46 13.32 10.45
N ARG A 94 -22.52 14.11 10.65
CA ARG A 94 -23.61 13.77 11.59
C ARG A 94 -24.52 12.66 11.08
N GLN A 95 -24.56 12.45 9.75
CA GLN A 95 -25.40 11.44 9.13
C GLN A 95 -24.72 10.07 9.02
N GLU A 96 -23.38 10.04 9.08
CA GLU A 96 -22.61 8.81 9.08
C GLU A 96 -22.90 8.00 10.36
N LYS A 97 -23.19 6.71 10.22
CA LYS A 97 -23.58 5.83 11.35
C LYS A 97 -22.50 4.82 11.72
N ASN A 98 -21.55 4.59 10.80
CA ASN A 98 -20.51 3.58 10.95
C ASN A 98 -19.17 4.17 11.37
N LYS A 99 -19.10 5.49 11.61
CA LYS A 99 -17.87 6.18 11.95
C LYS A 99 -18.11 7.25 13.00
N ILE A 100 -17.18 7.37 13.95
CA ILE A 100 -17.12 8.50 14.88
C ILE A 100 -16.06 9.47 14.39
N MET A 101 -16.47 10.70 14.14
CA MET A 101 -15.65 11.76 13.55
C MET A 101 -15.10 12.71 14.60
N PHE A 102 -13.79 12.90 14.59
CA PHE A 102 -13.06 13.88 15.37
C PHE A 102 -12.38 14.88 14.44
N LEU A 103 -12.39 16.15 14.84
CA LEU A 103 -11.61 17.20 14.19
C LEU A 103 -10.42 17.52 15.08
N VAL A 104 -9.21 17.24 14.62
CA VAL A 104 -7.96 17.64 15.26
C VAL A 104 -7.45 18.88 14.55
N ALA A 105 -7.39 20.04 15.22
CA ALA A 105 -6.97 21.29 14.58
C ALA A 105 -5.87 22.01 15.34
N GLY A 106 -4.93 22.57 14.58
CA GLY A 106 -3.79 23.35 15.07
C GLY A 106 -3.85 24.80 14.63
N TYR A 107 -4.90 25.54 14.99
CA TYR A 107 -5.06 26.93 14.53
C TYR A 107 -4.01 27.86 15.14
N ALA A 108 -3.39 28.70 14.30
CA ALA A 108 -2.39 29.68 14.73
C ALA A 108 -2.88 30.64 15.84
N LYS A 109 -4.18 30.96 15.86
CA LYS A 109 -4.81 31.80 16.90
C LYS A 109 -4.67 31.22 18.31
N TYR A 110 -4.74 29.89 18.43
CA TYR A 110 -4.71 29.20 19.71
C TYR A 110 -3.32 28.78 20.14
N ARG A 111 -2.40 28.63 19.18
CA ARG A 111 -1.00 28.24 19.39
C ARG A 111 -0.85 26.87 20.07
N CYS A 112 -1.88 26.03 19.98
CA CYS A 112 -1.86 24.66 20.46
C CYS A 112 -2.95 23.85 19.72
N PRO A 113 -2.76 22.52 19.62
CA PRO A 113 -3.74 21.64 19.05
C PRO A 113 -4.94 21.45 19.97
N TYR A 114 -6.11 21.31 19.35
CA TYR A 114 -7.38 20.99 20.00
C TYR A 114 -8.10 19.92 19.21
N VAL A 115 -8.93 19.16 19.92
CA VAL A 115 -9.72 18.07 19.33
C VAL A 115 -11.19 18.34 19.63
N TRP A 116 -12.04 18.22 18.62
CA TRP A 116 -13.48 18.29 18.79
C TRP A 116 -14.13 17.01 18.29
N LEU A 117 -15.24 16.64 18.93
CA LEU A 117 -16.16 15.66 18.40
C LEU A 117 -17.07 16.32 17.36
N ARG A 118 -17.28 15.68 16.20
CA ARG A 118 -18.12 16.21 15.11
C ARG A 118 -19.34 15.35 14.80
N SER A 119 -19.41 14.14 15.34
CA SER A 119 -20.53 13.20 15.15
C SER A 119 -20.86 12.48 16.46
N HIS A 120 -22.06 11.90 16.57
CA HIS A 120 -22.42 10.99 17.67
C HIS A 120 -22.22 11.57 19.09
N HIS A 121 -22.51 12.87 19.29
CA HIS A 121 -22.35 13.56 20.58
C HIS A 121 -23.01 12.80 21.76
N GLU A 122 -24.16 12.18 21.52
CA GLU A 122 -24.90 11.39 22.53
C GLU A 122 -24.10 10.18 23.09
N GLN A 123 -23.20 9.57 22.30
CA GLN A 123 -22.45 8.38 22.72
C GLN A 123 -21.26 8.73 23.61
N LEU A 124 -20.64 9.90 23.40
CA LEU A 124 -19.50 10.39 24.17
C LEU A 124 -19.91 11.12 25.46
N ILE A 125 -21.11 11.72 25.50
CA ILE A 125 -21.71 12.30 26.71
C ILE A 125 -21.90 11.26 27.82
N ARG A 126 -22.05 9.97 27.48
CA ARG A 126 -22.06 8.88 28.47
C ARG A 126 -20.70 8.63 29.12
N ALA A 127 -19.60 9.00 28.47
CA ALA A 127 -18.24 8.85 28.97
C ALA A 127 -17.75 10.05 29.80
N GLN A 128 -18.35 11.24 29.63
CA GLN A 128 -18.04 12.45 30.41
C GLN A 128 -19.34 13.12 30.95
N PRO A 129 -19.86 12.68 32.11
CA PRO A 129 -21.08 13.24 32.67
C PRO A 129 -20.86 14.71 33.10
N GLY A 130 -21.49 15.67 32.40
CA GLY A 130 -21.51 17.08 32.77
C GLY A 130 -21.40 18.10 31.63
N GLN A 131 -21.10 17.68 30.40
CA GLN A 131 -21.09 18.57 29.23
C GLN A 131 -22.48 18.61 28.56
N LEU A 132 -23.02 19.81 28.36
CA LEU A 132 -24.28 20.05 27.65
C LEU A 132 -24.11 19.75 26.14
N GLU A 133 -25.17 19.24 25.50
CA GLU A 133 -25.21 18.79 24.08
C GLU A 133 -24.85 19.87 23.04
N GLU A 134 -24.88 21.16 23.40
CA GLU A 134 -24.83 22.28 22.45
C GLU A 134 -23.51 23.06 22.42
N ASP A 135 -22.54 22.71 23.26
CA ASP A 135 -21.28 23.47 23.33
C ASP A 135 -20.25 22.88 22.35
N ASP A 136 -19.84 23.66 21.34
CA ASP A 136 -18.71 23.35 20.41
C ASP A 136 -17.35 23.49 21.11
N ASN A 137 -17.27 22.95 22.32
CA ASN A 137 -16.08 22.98 23.15
C ASN A 137 -15.14 21.84 22.73
N PRO A 138 -13.82 22.10 22.72
CA PRO A 138 -12.85 21.04 22.49
C PRO A 138 -12.87 20.03 23.63
N LEU A 139 -12.64 18.77 23.28
CA LEU A 139 -12.48 17.66 24.21
C LEU A 139 -11.30 17.92 25.14
N GLN A 140 -11.48 17.54 26.41
CA GLN A 140 -10.45 17.65 27.44
C GLN A 140 -9.61 16.37 27.44
N LEU A 141 -8.74 16.22 26.44
CA LEU A 141 -7.80 15.11 26.34
C LEU A 141 -6.54 15.40 27.16
N GLN A 142 -5.96 14.36 27.75
CA GLN A 142 -4.71 14.47 28.49
C GLN A 142 -3.60 15.03 27.59
N LYS A 143 -3.46 14.49 26.37
CA LYS A 143 -2.40 14.86 25.44
C LYS A 143 -2.54 16.29 24.91
N THR A 144 -3.76 16.77 24.66
CA THR A 144 -3.96 18.18 24.28
C THR A 144 -3.65 19.13 25.44
N ASN A 145 -3.99 18.75 26.67
CA ASN A 145 -3.73 19.57 27.86
C ASN A 145 -2.23 19.65 28.20
N GLU A 146 -1.50 18.56 27.99
CA GLU A 146 -0.05 18.49 28.22
C GLU A 146 0.78 19.12 27.10
N TRP A 147 0.23 19.36 25.91
CA TRP A 147 0.99 19.81 24.74
C TRP A 147 1.76 21.12 24.99
N LYS A 148 1.24 22.06 25.78
CA LYS A 148 1.97 23.31 26.05
C LYS A 148 3.20 23.11 26.93
N THR A 149 3.19 22.10 27.80
CA THR A 149 4.26 21.86 28.80
C THR A 149 5.20 20.73 28.39
N ASN A 150 4.69 19.75 27.65
CA ASN A 150 5.39 18.53 27.25
C ASN A 150 5.52 18.45 25.73
N ASN A 151 6.50 17.72 25.24
CA ASN A 151 6.64 17.46 23.81
C ASN A 151 5.70 16.34 23.38
N VAL A 152 4.44 16.70 23.12
CA VAL A 152 3.40 15.76 22.71
C VAL A 152 3.26 15.73 21.18
N SER A 153 3.34 14.54 20.60
CA SER A 153 3.19 14.31 19.17
C SER A 153 1.74 14.00 18.79
N LEU A 154 1.39 14.19 17.51
CA LEU A 154 0.03 13.92 17.00
C LEU A 154 -0.40 12.48 17.25
N TRP A 155 0.49 11.51 17.05
CA TRP A 155 0.17 10.09 17.23
C TRP A 155 -0.29 9.77 18.65
N GLU A 156 0.21 10.47 19.67
CA GLU A 156 -0.22 10.27 21.06
C GLU A 156 -1.67 10.70 21.26
N MET A 157 -2.09 11.80 20.62
CA MET A 157 -3.49 12.25 20.64
C MET A 157 -4.39 11.25 19.91
N VAL A 158 -3.95 10.76 18.75
CA VAL A 158 -4.70 9.75 17.98
C VAL A 158 -4.83 8.44 18.77
N ALA A 159 -3.75 7.98 19.41
CA ALA A 159 -3.77 6.79 20.27
C ALA A 159 -4.70 6.98 21.48
N GLU A 160 -4.65 8.14 22.16
CA GLU A 160 -5.57 8.46 23.26
C GLU A 160 -7.03 8.37 22.80
N ILE A 161 -7.34 9.00 21.66
CA ILE A 161 -8.69 9.00 21.07
C ILE A 161 -9.14 7.55 20.74
N LEU A 162 -8.31 6.75 20.10
CA LEU A 162 -8.66 5.36 19.75
C LEU A 162 -8.87 4.48 20.98
N LEU A 163 -8.00 4.63 21.98
CA LEU A 163 -8.09 3.88 23.24
C LEU A 163 -9.36 4.25 24.01
N MET A 164 -9.76 5.52 24.01
CA MET A 164 -11.01 5.93 24.68
C MET A 164 -12.28 5.54 23.91
N THR A 165 -12.23 5.42 22.57
CA THR A 165 -13.43 5.14 21.76
C THR A 165 -13.71 3.65 21.56
N SER A 166 -12.69 2.87 21.26
CA SER A 166 -12.83 1.46 20.85
C SER A 166 -11.85 0.53 21.56
N ASN A 167 -10.88 1.08 22.31
CA ASN A 167 -9.89 0.36 23.09
C ASN A 167 -9.22 -0.82 22.34
N PRO A 168 -8.68 -0.59 21.12
CA PRO A 168 -8.02 -1.63 20.35
C PRO A 168 -6.72 -2.07 21.04
N LYS A 169 -6.31 -3.32 20.79
CA LYS A 169 -5.03 -3.84 21.31
C LYS A 169 -3.83 -3.06 20.76
N ASN A 170 -3.84 -2.75 19.45
CA ASN A 170 -2.89 -1.88 18.78
C ASN A 170 -3.67 -0.77 18.06
N PRO A 171 -3.60 0.51 18.50
CA PRO A 171 -4.28 1.61 17.84
C PRO A 171 -3.89 1.79 16.36
N PHE A 172 -2.67 1.42 15.98
CA PHE A 172 -2.14 1.58 14.63
C PHE A 172 -2.07 0.25 13.85
N GLN A 173 -2.90 -0.72 14.20
CA GLN A 173 -3.01 -1.97 13.44
C GLN A 173 -3.35 -1.69 11.97
N LEU A 174 -2.69 -2.39 11.05
CA LEU A 174 -2.89 -2.26 9.63
C LEU A 174 -3.90 -3.28 9.11
N ASP A 175 -4.48 -2.95 7.96
CA ASP A 175 -5.32 -3.82 7.17
C ASP A 175 -4.50 -4.36 5.98
N PHE A 176 -3.81 -5.49 6.21
CA PHE A 176 -3.01 -6.14 5.16
C PHE A 176 -3.88 -6.65 4.00
N ASP A 177 -5.10 -7.11 4.26
CA ASP A 177 -6.04 -7.53 3.21
C ASP A 177 -6.40 -6.38 2.26
N TYR A 178 -6.42 -5.15 2.77
CA TYR A 178 -6.55 -3.94 1.96
C TYR A 178 -5.26 -3.66 1.17
N ILE A 179 -4.10 -3.69 1.83
CA ILE A 179 -2.79 -3.42 1.20
C ILE A 179 -2.51 -4.39 0.05
N ASP A 180 -2.85 -5.67 0.22
CA ASP A 180 -2.66 -6.74 -0.77
C ASP A 180 -3.51 -6.56 -2.03
N LYS A 181 -4.63 -5.83 -1.91
CA LYS A 181 -5.53 -5.54 -3.05
C LYS A 181 -5.15 -4.29 -3.81
N LEU A 182 -4.15 -3.54 -3.35
CA LEU A 182 -3.72 -2.32 -4.02
C LEU A 182 -2.89 -2.64 -5.27
N PRO A 183 -2.96 -1.78 -6.31
CA PRO A 183 -1.93 -1.64 -7.32
C PRO A 183 -0.51 -1.68 -6.73
N VAL A 184 0.45 -2.34 -7.38
CA VAL A 184 1.81 -2.48 -6.83
C VAL A 184 2.48 -1.12 -6.61
N GLU A 185 2.30 -0.18 -7.53
CA GLU A 185 2.88 1.16 -7.44
C GLU A 185 2.35 1.90 -6.22
N GLU A 186 1.06 1.74 -5.94
CA GLU A 186 0.42 2.34 -4.78
C GLU A 186 0.81 1.60 -3.50
N SER A 187 0.88 0.28 -3.55
CA SER A 187 1.28 -0.56 -2.42
C SER A 187 2.71 -0.23 -2.00
N VAL A 188 3.67 -0.07 -2.92
CA VAL A 188 5.05 0.36 -2.62
C VAL A 188 5.08 1.73 -1.94
N LEU A 189 4.39 2.72 -2.51
CA LEU A 189 4.36 4.08 -1.95
C LEU A 189 3.69 4.12 -0.57
N LEU A 190 2.57 3.42 -0.42
CA LEU A 190 1.82 3.37 0.83
C LEU A 190 2.61 2.62 1.91
N THR A 191 3.13 1.43 1.61
CA THR A 191 3.91 0.63 2.57
C THR A 191 5.15 1.38 3.04
N GLY A 192 5.88 2.05 2.14
CA GLY A 192 7.02 2.90 2.53
C GLY A 192 6.62 4.09 3.42
N SER A 193 5.49 4.74 3.12
CA SER A 193 4.99 5.86 3.93
C SER A 193 4.45 5.41 5.29
N LEU A 194 3.79 4.25 5.34
CA LEU A 194 3.32 3.62 6.58
C LEU A 194 4.51 3.19 7.46
N LEU A 195 5.57 2.62 6.88
CA LEU A 195 6.79 2.27 7.62
C LEU A 195 7.40 3.51 8.27
N ALA A 196 7.60 4.58 7.49
CA ALA A 196 8.14 5.84 8.01
C ALA A 196 7.30 6.40 9.17
N PHE A 197 5.96 6.27 9.11
CA PHE A 197 5.07 6.67 10.19
C PHE A 197 5.19 5.75 11.41
N LEU A 198 5.04 4.44 11.25
CA LEU A 198 5.00 3.48 12.36
C LEU A 198 6.35 3.38 13.08
N GLU A 199 7.46 3.42 12.35
CA GLU A 199 8.81 3.45 12.95
C GLU A 199 9.00 4.73 13.76
N ASN A 200 8.50 5.87 13.29
CA ASN A 200 8.54 7.11 14.05
C ASN A 200 7.71 7.02 15.34
N VAL A 201 6.51 6.44 15.28
CA VAL A 201 5.70 6.15 16.48
C VAL A 201 6.48 5.25 17.45
N TRP A 202 7.06 4.16 16.94
CA TRP A 202 7.79 3.19 17.77
C TRP A 202 9.02 3.80 18.44
N VAL A 203 9.79 4.64 17.73
CA VAL A 203 10.97 5.36 18.27
C VAL A 203 10.58 6.37 19.35
N GLN A 204 9.44 7.05 19.19
CA GLN A 204 8.97 8.05 20.14
C GLN A 204 8.22 7.47 21.34
N ALA A 205 7.66 6.26 21.22
CA ALA A 205 6.82 5.66 22.24
C ALA A 205 7.60 5.32 23.52
N ASP A 206 6.95 5.47 24.67
CA ASP A 206 7.45 4.91 25.93
C ASP A 206 7.49 3.37 25.81
N PRO A 207 8.61 2.69 26.11
CA PRO A 207 8.70 1.24 26.07
C PRO A 207 7.66 0.49 26.93
N ASN A 208 7.03 1.17 27.88
CA ASN A 208 6.01 0.60 28.76
C ASN A 208 4.58 0.76 28.23
N ILE A 209 4.36 1.40 27.08
CA ILE A 209 3.01 1.50 26.52
C ILE A 209 2.52 0.13 26.06
N ASN A 210 1.26 -0.19 26.38
CA ASN A 210 0.72 -1.56 26.29
C ASN A 210 0.78 -2.18 24.89
N PHE A 211 0.86 -1.38 23.82
CA PHE A 211 0.80 -1.84 22.44
C PHE A 211 2.15 -1.84 21.72
N VAL A 212 3.27 -1.46 22.36
CA VAL A 212 4.56 -1.28 21.67
C VAL A 212 5.06 -2.56 21.01
N ASN A 213 4.83 -3.72 21.64
CA ASN A 213 5.23 -5.02 21.09
C ASN A 213 4.39 -5.41 19.88
N ASP A 214 3.08 -5.14 19.93
CA ASP A 214 2.18 -5.39 18.80
C ASP A 214 2.48 -4.43 17.63
N LEU A 215 2.80 -3.17 17.92
CA LEU A 215 3.26 -2.20 16.93
C LEU A 215 4.56 -2.66 16.25
N TYR A 216 5.53 -3.16 17.03
CA TYR A 216 6.78 -3.67 16.47
C TYR A 216 6.54 -4.89 15.56
N ALA A 217 5.67 -5.82 15.97
CA ALA A 217 5.29 -6.95 15.12
C ALA A 217 4.61 -6.48 13.81
N GLU A 218 3.76 -5.46 13.89
CA GLU A 218 3.12 -4.83 12.73
C GLU A 218 4.17 -4.26 11.75
N ILE A 219 5.18 -3.56 12.28
CA ILE A 219 6.30 -3.01 11.49
C ILE A 219 7.05 -4.14 10.79
N GLN A 220 7.36 -5.24 11.48
CA GLN A 220 8.08 -6.36 10.86
C GLN A 220 7.29 -6.99 9.70
N MET A 221 5.98 -7.17 9.87
CA MET A 221 5.11 -7.67 8.79
C MET A 221 5.07 -6.69 7.60
N LEU A 222 4.95 -5.39 7.89
CA LEU A 222 4.94 -4.36 6.85
C LEU A 222 6.28 -4.26 6.12
N GLN A 223 7.41 -4.41 6.81
CA GLN A 223 8.75 -4.43 6.22
C GLN A 223 8.89 -5.57 5.22
N SER A 224 8.50 -6.79 5.61
CA SER A 224 8.48 -7.94 4.69
C SER A 224 7.63 -7.67 3.46
N LYS A 225 6.43 -7.10 3.63
CA LYS A 225 5.55 -6.76 2.49
C LYS A 225 6.13 -5.66 1.59
N HIS A 226 6.74 -4.63 2.17
CA HIS A 226 7.37 -3.56 1.40
C HIS A 226 8.52 -4.10 0.55
N ILE A 227 9.35 -4.96 1.14
CA ILE A 227 10.39 -5.74 0.48
C ILE A 227 9.77 -6.52 -0.69
N GLU A 228 8.80 -7.40 -0.45
CA GLU A 228 8.12 -8.19 -1.49
C GLU A 228 7.57 -7.35 -2.66
N ASN A 229 7.10 -6.14 -2.37
CA ASN A 229 6.61 -5.21 -3.39
C ASN A 229 7.73 -4.52 -4.20
N MET A 230 8.98 -4.51 -3.70
CA MET A 230 10.15 -3.89 -4.32
C MET A 230 11.05 -4.87 -5.08
N TYR A 231 11.00 -6.18 -4.81
CA TYR A 231 11.82 -7.16 -5.54
C TYR A 231 11.17 -7.50 -6.88
N PHE A 232 11.80 -7.01 -7.94
CA PHE A 232 11.47 -7.38 -9.31
C PHE A 232 12.62 -8.18 -9.91
N TYR A 233 12.30 -9.12 -10.78
CA TYR A 233 13.26 -9.93 -11.49
C TYR A 233 13.21 -9.61 -12.98
N SER A 234 14.39 -9.55 -13.57
CA SER A 234 14.58 -9.73 -15.00
C SER A 234 14.83 -11.21 -15.25
N LEU A 235 13.98 -11.88 -16.04
CA LEU A 235 14.17 -13.29 -16.38
C LEU A 235 14.99 -13.38 -17.66
N LYS A 236 16.29 -13.64 -17.49
CA LYS A 236 17.28 -13.58 -18.56
C LYS A 236 17.56 -14.97 -19.11
N ASN A 237 17.37 -15.13 -20.41
CA ASN A 237 17.62 -16.40 -21.07
C ASN A 237 19.13 -16.71 -21.15
N GLN A 238 19.51 -17.95 -20.82
CA GLN A 238 20.92 -18.37 -20.82
C GLN A 238 21.52 -18.51 -22.22
N MET A 239 20.71 -18.64 -23.28
CA MET A 239 21.21 -18.78 -24.65
C MET A 239 21.80 -17.47 -25.19
N ASN A 240 21.06 -16.37 -25.06
CA ASN A 240 21.37 -15.11 -25.75
C ASN A 240 21.41 -13.89 -24.81
N GLY A 241 21.09 -14.05 -23.53
CA GLY A 241 21.09 -12.97 -22.54
C GLY A 241 19.96 -11.96 -22.68
N ARG A 242 18.98 -12.20 -23.56
CA ARG A 242 17.74 -11.41 -23.65
C ARG A 242 16.80 -11.74 -22.50
N VAL A 243 15.86 -10.85 -22.23
CA VAL A 243 14.97 -10.92 -21.07
C VAL A 243 13.53 -11.12 -21.51
N LEU A 244 12.74 -11.78 -20.66
CA LEU A 244 11.32 -11.98 -20.87
C LEU A 244 10.59 -10.63 -20.90
N ASP A 245 9.88 -10.34 -21.98
CA ASP A 245 9.30 -9.04 -22.29
C ASP A 245 7.84 -9.20 -22.75
N VAL A 246 6.94 -8.36 -22.23
CA VAL A 246 5.58 -8.22 -22.78
C VAL A 246 5.66 -7.35 -24.03
N SER A 247 5.33 -7.94 -25.18
CA SER A 247 5.46 -7.29 -26.49
C SER A 247 4.82 -5.90 -26.52
N GLU A 248 5.59 -4.93 -27.02
CA GLU A 248 5.24 -3.50 -27.10
C GLU A 248 4.86 -2.84 -25.76
N GLY A 249 5.07 -3.51 -24.61
CA GLY A 249 4.56 -3.07 -23.32
C GLY A 249 3.03 -3.07 -23.27
N SER A 250 2.36 -3.94 -24.03
CA SER A 250 0.90 -3.97 -24.08
C SER A 250 0.27 -4.19 -22.69
N LEU A 251 -0.87 -3.54 -22.45
CA LEU A 251 -1.70 -3.73 -21.27
C LEU A 251 -2.92 -4.62 -21.55
N GLU A 252 -3.07 -5.13 -22.76
CA GLU A 252 -4.22 -5.96 -23.15
C GLU A 252 -4.00 -7.42 -22.74
N ASP A 253 -5.11 -8.11 -22.47
CA ASP A 253 -5.11 -9.57 -22.32
C ASP A 253 -4.68 -10.22 -23.66
N SER A 254 -4.02 -11.38 -23.57
CA SER A 254 -3.50 -12.10 -24.74
C SER A 254 -2.38 -11.39 -25.49
N ALA A 255 -1.76 -10.37 -24.91
CA ALA A 255 -0.52 -9.83 -25.45
C ALA A 255 0.60 -10.88 -25.35
N GLU A 256 1.36 -11.01 -26.44
CA GLU A 256 2.40 -12.02 -26.60
C GLU A 256 3.59 -11.77 -25.68
N ILE A 257 4.16 -12.87 -25.18
CA ILE A 257 5.42 -12.84 -24.44
C ILE A 257 6.55 -13.22 -25.38
N ILE A 258 7.54 -12.34 -25.43
CA ILE A 258 8.70 -12.43 -26.29
C ILE A 258 9.97 -12.36 -25.44
N VAL A 259 11.11 -12.56 -26.09
CA VAL A 259 12.40 -12.11 -25.55
C VAL A 259 12.86 -10.83 -26.23
N TYR A 260 13.46 -9.93 -25.46
CA TYR A 260 13.98 -8.68 -25.99
C TYR A 260 15.27 -8.28 -25.28
N SER A 261 16.13 -7.51 -25.93
CA SER A 261 17.31 -6.93 -25.30
C SER A 261 16.95 -6.12 -24.05
N GLN A 262 17.69 -6.29 -22.96
CA GLN A 262 17.38 -5.63 -21.69
C GLN A 262 17.46 -4.10 -21.83
N LYS A 263 16.37 -3.42 -21.48
CA LYS A 263 16.25 -1.95 -21.55
C LYS A 263 16.77 -1.31 -20.26
N SER A 264 17.43 -0.16 -20.37
CA SER A 264 17.89 0.65 -19.23
C SER A 264 16.89 1.71 -18.75
N GLY A 265 15.82 1.94 -19.51
CA GLY A 265 14.71 2.84 -19.20
C GLY A 265 13.43 2.35 -19.89
N ASP A 266 12.26 2.70 -19.36
CA ASP A 266 10.96 2.14 -19.77
C ASP A 266 10.95 0.59 -19.80
N CYS A 267 11.66 -0.03 -18.85
CA CYS A 267 11.89 -1.47 -18.76
C CYS A 267 10.83 -2.21 -17.94
N LEU A 268 9.80 -1.54 -17.41
CA LEU A 268 8.81 -2.16 -16.52
C LEU A 268 8.11 -3.37 -17.19
N ASN A 269 7.98 -3.37 -18.52
CA ASN A 269 7.39 -4.48 -19.27
C ASN A 269 8.31 -5.72 -19.34
N GLN A 270 9.56 -5.60 -18.89
CA GLN A 270 10.57 -6.68 -18.77
C GLN A 270 10.79 -7.14 -17.33
N LEU A 271 10.09 -6.52 -16.37
CA LEU A 271 10.23 -6.83 -14.96
C LEU A 271 9.05 -7.67 -14.49
N TRP A 272 9.35 -8.64 -13.63
CA TRP A 272 8.40 -9.63 -13.17
C TRP A 272 8.52 -9.84 -11.67
N ARG A 273 7.38 -10.03 -11.01
CA ARG A 273 7.30 -10.50 -9.63
C ARG A 273 6.99 -11.99 -9.65
N TYR A 274 7.56 -12.75 -8.72
CA TYR A 274 7.21 -14.14 -8.50
C TYR A 274 6.59 -14.30 -7.12
N GLU A 275 5.29 -14.58 -7.05
CA GLU A 275 4.52 -14.68 -5.81
C GLU A 275 3.52 -15.83 -5.92
N ASP A 276 3.53 -16.75 -4.97
CA ASP A 276 2.65 -17.93 -4.92
C ASP A 276 2.58 -18.74 -6.23
N GLY A 277 3.68 -18.80 -6.99
CA GLY A 277 3.73 -19.49 -8.28
C GLY A 277 3.17 -18.69 -9.46
N TYR A 278 2.81 -17.42 -9.28
CA TYR A 278 2.50 -16.50 -10.37
C TYR A 278 3.73 -15.70 -10.77
N LEU A 279 4.02 -15.62 -12.08
CA LEU A 279 4.91 -14.61 -12.64
C LEU A 279 4.06 -13.43 -13.11
N ILE A 280 4.13 -12.30 -12.39
CA ILE A 280 3.30 -11.12 -12.62
C ILE A 280 4.16 -10.02 -13.24
N ASN A 281 3.79 -9.56 -14.43
CA ASN A 281 4.49 -8.46 -15.07
C ASN A 281 4.27 -7.15 -14.29
N VAL A 282 5.35 -6.41 -14.04
CA VAL A 282 5.32 -5.19 -13.23
C VAL A 282 4.57 -4.06 -13.94
N TYR A 283 4.66 -3.97 -15.27
CA TYR A 283 3.99 -2.89 -16.01
C TYR A 283 2.49 -3.10 -16.15
N SER A 284 2.06 -4.31 -16.50
CA SER A 284 0.65 -4.61 -16.81
C SER A 284 -0.16 -5.16 -15.65
N ALA A 285 0.51 -5.57 -14.56
CA ALA A 285 -0.07 -6.28 -13.42
C ALA A 285 -0.89 -7.53 -13.85
N LYS A 286 -0.47 -8.19 -14.93
CA LYS A 286 -1.04 -9.43 -15.47
C LYS A 286 -0.09 -10.60 -15.26
N ALA A 287 -0.67 -11.79 -15.17
CA ALA A 287 0.09 -13.02 -14.97
C ALA A 287 0.56 -13.59 -16.31
N LEU A 288 1.72 -14.23 -16.29
CA LEU A 288 2.20 -15.11 -17.35
C LEU A 288 1.22 -16.28 -17.50
N ASP A 289 0.71 -16.49 -18.71
CA ASP A 289 -0.42 -17.38 -18.99
C ASP A 289 -0.14 -18.22 -20.24
N ILE A 290 -0.46 -19.51 -20.17
CA ILE A 290 -0.47 -20.40 -21.34
C ILE A 290 -1.81 -20.18 -22.06
N SER A 291 -1.72 -19.66 -23.29
CA SER A 291 -2.88 -19.22 -24.08
C SER A 291 -3.94 -20.33 -24.21
N GLY A 292 -5.20 -19.97 -23.94
CA GLY A 292 -6.33 -20.91 -23.96
C GLY A 292 -6.29 -22.01 -22.89
N GLY A 293 -5.25 -22.08 -22.05
CA GLY A 293 -5.00 -23.20 -21.15
C GLY A 293 -4.54 -24.48 -21.85
N GLU A 294 -4.11 -24.38 -23.11
CA GLU A 294 -3.63 -25.51 -23.90
C GLU A 294 -2.21 -25.87 -23.41
N MET A 295 -2.08 -26.86 -22.51
CA MET A 295 -0.78 -27.28 -21.97
C MET A 295 -0.11 -28.33 -22.86
N GLU A 296 0.10 -27.98 -24.12
CA GLU A 296 0.77 -28.82 -25.13
C GLU A 296 2.05 -28.14 -25.64
N PRO A 297 3.03 -28.88 -26.18
CA PRO A 297 4.20 -28.27 -26.82
C PRO A 297 3.79 -27.27 -27.91
N GLU A 298 4.55 -26.20 -28.04
CA GLU A 298 4.34 -25.06 -28.95
C GLU A 298 3.16 -24.15 -28.60
N SER A 299 2.50 -24.38 -27.46
CA SER A 299 1.44 -23.48 -26.99
C SER A 299 2.02 -22.10 -26.68
N ALA A 300 1.31 -21.07 -27.14
CA ALA A 300 1.76 -19.69 -27.01
C ALA A 300 1.72 -19.22 -25.55
N ILE A 301 2.74 -18.46 -25.16
CA ILE A 301 2.78 -17.79 -23.86
C ILE A 301 2.35 -16.33 -24.04
N ILE A 302 1.40 -15.93 -23.22
CA ILE A 302 0.79 -14.60 -23.23
C ILE A 302 0.78 -14.01 -21.82
N GLN A 303 0.37 -12.76 -21.68
CA GLN A 303 -0.13 -12.26 -20.41
C GLN A 303 -1.67 -12.31 -20.37
N TYR A 304 -2.23 -12.52 -19.18
CA TYR A 304 -3.66 -12.43 -18.97
C TYR A 304 -4.00 -11.95 -17.55
N ALA A 305 -5.20 -11.41 -17.34
CA ALA A 305 -5.71 -11.13 -16.01
C ALA A 305 -5.52 -12.34 -15.06
N GLN A 306 -4.99 -12.08 -13.86
CA GLN A 306 -4.71 -13.13 -12.88
C GLN A 306 -6.01 -13.83 -12.45
N LYS A 307 -6.06 -15.15 -12.60
CA LYS A 307 -7.20 -16.01 -12.24
C LYS A 307 -7.15 -16.39 -10.76
N SER A 308 -8.27 -16.86 -10.22
CA SER A 308 -8.29 -17.42 -8.86
C SER A 308 -7.51 -18.74 -8.82
N PRO A 309 -6.95 -19.14 -7.66
CA PRO A 309 -6.13 -20.35 -7.55
C PRO A 309 -6.78 -21.63 -8.12
N GLU A 310 -8.12 -21.73 -8.07
CA GLU A 310 -8.88 -22.87 -8.56
C GLU A 310 -8.93 -22.97 -10.10
N GLU A 311 -8.77 -21.84 -10.79
CA GLU A 311 -8.87 -21.74 -12.26
C GLU A 311 -7.51 -21.40 -12.91
N ALA A 312 -6.48 -21.16 -12.10
CA ALA A 312 -5.19 -20.62 -12.52
C ALA A 312 -4.15 -21.68 -12.94
N ALA A 313 -4.54 -22.92 -13.22
CA ALA A 313 -3.57 -23.98 -13.55
C ALA A 313 -2.62 -23.60 -14.71
N ASN A 314 -3.11 -22.82 -15.67
CA ASN A 314 -2.34 -22.31 -16.81
C ASN A 314 -1.55 -21.00 -16.54
N GLN A 315 -1.58 -20.51 -15.30
CA GLN A 315 -0.86 -19.33 -14.81
C GLN A 315 0.07 -19.66 -13.62
N LYS A 316 0.20 -20.94 -13.28
CA LYS A 316 1.05 -21.42 -12.19
C LYS A 316 2.34 -21.99 -12.73
N TRP A 317 3.43 -21.47 -12.20
CA TRP A 317 4.80 -21.75 -12.62
C TRP A 317 5.63 -22.18 -11.43
N GLU A 318 6.56 -23.11 -11.66
CA GLU A 318 7.61 -23.49 -10.73
C GLU A 318 8.95 -23.19 -11.36
N ILE A 319 9.91 -22.72 -10.56
CA ILE A 319 11.26 -22.39 -11.02
C ILE A 319 12.23 -23.32 -10.31
N ASP A 320 12.95 -24.15 -11.07
CA ASP A 320 13.90 -25.11 -10.51
C ASP A 320 15.32 -24.55 -10.36
N GLU A 321 16.20 -25.30 -9.69
CA GLU A 321 17.59 -24.91 -9.42
C GLU A 321 18.45 -24.77 -10.70
N GLU A 322 17.99 -25.35 -11.81
CA GLU A 322 18.67 -25.31 -13.11
C GLU A 322 18.22 -24.12 -13.97
N GLY A 323 17.18 -23.41 -13.52
CA GLY A 323 16.60 -22.24 -14.16
C GLY A 323 15.49 -22.55 -15.16
N TYR A 324 14.90 -23.75 -15.15
CA TYR A 324 13.69 -24.00 -15.93
C TYR A 324 12.48 -23.38 -15.23
N ILE A 325 11.62 -22.77 -16.04
CA ILE A 325 10.33 -22.23 -15.59
C ILE A 325 9.27 -23.17 -16.12
N CYS A 326 8.79 -24.04 -15.25
CA CYS A 326 7.93 -25.17 -15.56
C CYS A 326 6.46 -24.81 -15.31
N CYS A 327 5.55 -25.34 -16.12
CA CYS A 327 4.13 -25.32 -15.77
C CYS A 327 3.90 -26.21 -14.54
N ALA A 328 3.34 -25.67 -13.45
CA ALA A 328 3.16 -26.43 -12.22
C ALA A 328 2.24 -27.67 -12.41
N ALA A 329 1.28 -27.59 -13.32
CA ALA A 329 0.39 -28.70 -13.67
C ALA A 329 1.04 -29.73 -14.62
N ARG A 330 2.09 -29.34 -15.35
CA ARG A 330 2.83 -30.15 -16.32
C ARG A 330 4.33 -29.84 -16.22
N PRO A 331 5.04 -30.36 -15.19
CA PRO A 331 6.45 -30.05 -14.97
C PRO A 331 7.40 -30.54 -16.08
N ASP A 332 6.90 -31.37 -16.99
CA ASP A 332 7.56 -31.80 -18.22
C ASP A 332 7.59 -30.71 -19.30
N LEU A 333 6.83 -29.62 -19.12
CA LEU A 333 6.72 -28.50 -20.05
C LEU A 333 7.26 -27.20 -19.44
N VAL A 334 8.14 -26.52 -20.17
CA VAL A 334 8.90 -25.35 -19.73
C VAL A 334 8.83 -24.20 -20.72
N LEU A 335 9.13 -22.98 -20.26
CA LEU A 335 9.32 -21.83 -21.15
C LEU A 335 10.54 -22.00 -22.06
N ASP A 336 10.34 -21.79 -23.36
CA ASP A 336 11.32 -21.99 -24.42
C ASP A 336 11.27 -20.82 -25.41
N ILE A 337 12.44 -20.32 -25.86
CA ILE A 337 12.50 -19.44 -27.04
C ILE A 337 12.29 -20.26 -28.31
N GLY A 338 11.13 -20.08 -28.94
CA GLY A 338 10.69 -20.83 -30.12
C GLY A 338 11.78 -20.89 -31.20
N GLY A 339 12.05 -22.10 -31.70
CA GLY A 339 13.04 -22.31 -32.76
C GLY A 339 14.49 -21.98 -32.39
N ARG A 340 14.78 -21.63 -31.12
CA ARG A 340 16.07 -21.06 -30.67
C ARG A 340 16.43 -19.78 -31.44
N GLU A 341 15.44 -18.99 -31.79
CA GLU A 341 15.62 -17.73 -32.50
C GLU A 341 16.47 -16.74 -31.67
N ASP A 342 17.40 -16.06 -32.33
CA ASP A 342 18.40 -15.17 -31.70
C ASP A 342 18.16 -13.70 -32.09
N GLU A 343 16.90 -13.28 -32.06
CA GLU A 343 16.50 -11.91 -32.35
C GLU A 343 15.57 -11.33 -31.29
N ASP A 344 15.52 -10.00 -31.22
CA ASP A 344 14.56 -9.28 -30.40
C ASP A 344 13.16 -9.50 -30.98
N GLY A 345 12.18 -9.84 -30.13
CA GLY A 345 10.84 -10.19 -30.58
C GLY A 345 10.60 -11.68 -30.82
N ALA A 346 11.62 -12.53 -30.65
CA ALA A 346 11.42 -13.98 -30.72
C ALA A 346 10.40 -14.45 -29.68
N ALA A 347 9.46 -15.28 -30.12
CA ALA A 347 8.34 -15.73 -29.29
C ALA A 347 8.79 -16.71 -28.20
N VAL A 348 8.16 -16.58 -27.03
CA VAL A 348 8.28 -17.57 -25.96
C VAL A 348 7.10 -18.52 -26.02
N ILE A 349 7.39 -19.82 -26.04
CA ILE A 349 6.41 -20.90 -26.14
C ILE A 349 6.57 -21.85 -24.97
N LEU A 350 5.55 -22.68 -24.76
CA LEU A 350 5.64 -23.85 -23.90
C LEU A 350 6.27 -25.00 -24.69
N TYR A 351 7.23 -25.72 -24.12
CA TYR A 351 7.87 -26.84 -24.82
C TYR A 351 8.37 -27.93 -23.88
N GLU A 352 8.61 -29.13 -24.40
CA GLU A 352 9.14 -30.26 -23.63
C GLU A 352 10.51 -29.92 -23.02
N LYS A 353 10.67 -30.18 -21.71
CA LYS A 353 11.94 -29.99 -20.99
C LYS A 353 13.02 -30.85 -21.63
N ARG A 354 14.10 -30.21 -22.09
CA ARG A 354 15.31 -30.84 -22.62
C ARG A 354 16.46 -30.65 -21.66
N GLU A 355 17.47 -31.51 -21.74
CA GLU A 355 18.68 -31.43 -20.91
C GLU A 355 19.94 -31.14 -21.74
N GLY A 356 21.00 -30.69 -21.06
CA GLY A 356 22.32 -30.43 -21.65
C GLY A 356 22.45 -29.05 -22.30
N GLU A 357 23.53 -28.84 -23.07
CA GLU A 357 23.85 -27.54 -23.68
C GLU A 357 22.78 -27.05 -24.67
N ILE A 358 22.07 -27.97 -25.31
CA ILE A 358 20.98 -27.65 -26.23
C ILE A 358 19.76 -27.03 -25.55
N ALA A 359 19.66 -27.10 -24.22
CA ALA A 359 18.55 -26.54 -23.45
C ALA A 359 18.80 -25.10 -22.96
N SER A 360 19.88 -24.42 -23.41
CA SER A 360 20.14 -23.04 -23.00
C SER A 360 19.00 -22.05 -23.34
N ASN A 361 18.21 -22.32 -24.38
CA ASN A 361 17.01 -21.54 -24.74
C ASN A 361 15.81 -21.78 -23.79
N GLN A 362 15.88 -22.79 -22.93
CA GLN A 362 14.84 -23.16 -21.95
C GLN A 362 15.19 -22.76 -20.51
N ARG A 363 16.40 -22.23 -20.30
CA ARG A 363 16.92 -21.89 -18.97
C ARG A 363 17.04 -20.40 -18.79
N TRP A 364 16.65 -19.95 -17.61
CA TRP A 364 16.47 -18.55 -17.26
C TRP A 364 17.22 -18.27 -15.97
N ILE A 365 17.86 -17.10 -15.91
CA ILE A 365 18.49 -16.56 -14.71
C ILE A 365 17.56 -15.46 -14.21
N LEU A 366 17.13 -15.58 -12.96
CA LEU A 366 16.40 -14.51 -12.27
C LEU A 366 17.45 -13.52 -11.76
N GLU A 367 17.64 -12.43 -12.49
CA GLU A 367 18.49 -11.33 -12.06
C GLU A 367 17.62 -10.34 -11.28
N GLU A 368 17.92 -10.12 -10.00
CA GLU A 368 17.29 -9.09 -9.20
C GLU A 368 17.52 -7.72 -9.84
N TYR A 369 16.42 -7.02 -10.14
CA TYR A 369 16.47 -5.67 -10.65
C TYR A 369 16.64 -4.70 -9.47
N SER A 370 17.83 -4.15 -9.34
CA SER A 370 18.12 -3.02 -8.45
C SER A 370 18.06 -1.74 -9.30
N GLY A 371 17.06 -0.91 -9.04
CA GLY A 371 16.82 0.35 -9.77
C GLY A 371 17.85 1.44 -9.49
#